data_AF-A0A7V9AAT7-F1
#
_entry.id   AF-A0A7V9AAT7-F1
#
_cell.length_a   1.000
_cell.length_b   1.000
_cell.length_c   1.000
_cell.angle_alpha   90.00
_cell.angle_beta   90.00
_cell.angle_gamma   90.00
#
_symmetry.space_group_name_H-M   'P 1'
#
loop_
_entity.id
_entity.type
_entity.pdbx_description
1 polymer ?
#
loop_
_entity_poly.entity_id
_entity_poly.type
_entity_poly.pdbx_seq_one_letter_code
_entity_poly.pdbx_strand_id
1 'polypeptide(L)'
;MPWQGYVVYCQTPGCGARAKYKVAAEWSDGVTTELKTYALCCSACLPAWYAQACRKRAECRLAPGETLGMPGIYELQAGKRDRELRRRTDLEVNGGNP
;
A
#
# COMPACT_ATOMS: atom_id res chain seq x y z
N MET A 1 17.02 23.96 -9.04
CA MET A 1 16.65 22.75 -9.80
C MET A 1 15.39 22.19 -9.18
N PRO A 2 14.23 22.13 -9.88
CA PRO A 2 13.08 21.44 -9.32
C PRO A 2 13.36 19.93 -9.35
N TRP A 3 13.34 19.31 -8.18
CA TRP A 3 13.50 17.86 -8.03
C TRP A 3 12.40 17.15 -8.81
N GLN A 4 12.74 16.54 -9.93
CA GLN A 4 11.82 15.66 -10.66
C GLN A 4 11.74 14.36 -9.86
N GLY A 5 10.70 14.23 -9.04
CA GLY A 5 10.52 13.11 -8.12
C GLY A 5 10.68 11.75 -8.81
N TYR A 6 11.22 10.77 -8.08
CA TYR A 6 11.45 9.42 -8.60
C TYR A 6 10.15 8.78 -9.08
N VAL A 7 10.16 8.29 -10.32
CA VAL A 7 9.04 7.53 -10.89
C VAL A 7 9.10 6.11 -10.35
N VAL A 8 8.09 5.73 -9.59
CA VAL A 8 7.91 4.35 -9.13
C VAL A 8 7.03 3.60 -10.13
N TYR A 9 7.46 2.40 -10.51
CA TYR A 9 6.70 1.52 -11.38
C TYR A 9 5.92 0.47 -10.58
N CYS A 10 4.88 -0.06 -11.22
CA CYS A 10 4.07 -1.15 -10.70
C CYS A 10 4.97 -2.37 -10.47
N GLN A 11 4.90 -2.94 -9.27
CA GLN A 11 5.68 -4.11 -8.88
C GLN A 11 5.16 -5.43 -9.46
N THR A 12 4.01 -5.41 -10.15
CA THR A 12 3.52 -6.57 -10.88
C THR A 12 4.49 -6.91 -12.02
N PRO A 13 5.03 -8.15 -12.06
CA PRO A 13 5.91 -8.60 -13.14
C PRO A 13 5.24 -8.41 -14.50
N GLY A 14 5.94 -7.79 -15.45
CA GLY A 14 5.44 -7.57 -16.81
C GLY A 14 4.43 -6.42 -16.98
N CYS A 15 4.03 -5.71 -15.93
CA CYS A 15 3.08 -4.59 -16.07
C CYS A 15 3.72 -3.33 -16.66
N GLY A 16 4.89 -2.92 -16.16
CA GLY A 16 5.61 -1.73 -16.65
C GLY A 16 4.91 -0.37 -16.46
N ALA A 17 3.66 -0.35 -15.98
CA ALA A 17 2.90 0.88 -15.73
C ALA A 17 3.46 1.65 -14.53
N ARG A 18 3.24 2.97 -14.50
CA ARG A 18 3.57 3.80 -13.34
C ARG A 18 2.71 3.41 -12.14
N ALA A 19 3.34 3.27 -10.98
CA ALA A 19 2.62 3.06 -9.73
C ALA A 19 1.87 4.34 -9.37
N LYS A 20 0.57 4.18 -9.10
CA LYS A 20 -0.32 5.25 -8.63
C LYS A 20 -0.72 5.06 -7.18
N TYR A 21 -0.60 3.84 -6.68
CA TYR A 21 -1.06 3.45 -5.36
C TYR A 21 0.00 2.66 -4.62
N LYS A 22 0.01 2.86 -3.32
CA LYS A 22 0.75 2.08 -2.34
C LYS A 22 -0.26 1.31 -1.49
N VAL A 23 -0.09 0.01 -1.38
CA VAL A 23 -0.86 -0.84 -0.47
C VAL A 23 0.00 -1.11 0.75
N ALA A 24 -0.47 -0.72 1.93
CA ALA A 24 0.29 -0.84 3.16
C ALA A 24 -0.63 -0.95 4.37
N ALA A 25 -0.13 -1.52 5.47
CA ALA A 25 -0.83 -1.53 6.75
C ALA A 25 0.02 -0.84 7.82
N GLU A 26 -0.65 -0.21 8.78
CA GLU A 26 0.01 0.26 9.99
C GLU A 26 0.41 -0.94 10.84
N TRP A 27 1.68 -1.01 11.20
CA TRP A 27 2.23 -1.99 12.12
C TRP A 27 2.85 -1.26 13.30
N SER A 28 2.72 -1.83 14.50
CA SER A 28 3.39 -1.33 15.69
C SER A 28 3.83 -2.49 16.58
N ASP A 29 4.97 -2.35 17.23
CA ASP A 29 5.47 -3.23 18.30
C ASP A 29 5.20 -2.67 19.70
N GLY A 30 4.38 -1.63 19.80
CA GLY A 30 4.11 -0.92 21.05
C GLY A 30 5.11 0.19 21.38
N VAL A 31 6.21 0.31 20.62
CA VAL A 31 7.22 1.37 20.78
C VAL A 31 7.29 2.25 19.52
N THR A 32 7.31 1.61 18.36
CA THR A 32 7.38 2.25 17.05
C THR A 32 6.11 1.98 16.26
N THR A 33 5.73 2.93 15.41
CA THR A 33 4.66 2.73 14.42
C THR A 33 5.23 2.94 13.03
N GLU A 34 5.08 1.94 12.17
CA GLU A 34 5.57 1.97 10.80
C GLU A 34 4.49 1.54 9.81
N LEU A 35 4.65 1.96 8.56
CA LEU A 35 3.74 1.62 7.47
C LEU A 35 4.32 0.43 6.69
N LYS A 36 3.92 -0.78 7.07
CA LYS A 36 4.34 -2.02 6.42
C LYS A 36 3.80 -2.08 5.01
N THR A 37 4.70 -1.93 4.04
CA THR A 37 4.34 -1.86 2.62
C THR A 37 4.21 -3.25 2.02
N TYR A 38 3.07 -3.54 1.40
CA TYR A 38 2.85 -4.79 0.68
C TYR A 38 3.18 -4.65 -0.80
N ALA A 39 2.78 -3.54 -1.43
CA ALA A 39 3.02 -3.32 -2.85
C ALA A 39 2.93 -1.83 -3.27
N LEU A 40 3.59 -1.50 -4.37
CA LEU A 40 3.40 -0.29 -5.16
C LEU A 40 2.85 -0.69 -6.54
N CYS A 41 1.68 -0.20 -6.91
CA CYS A 41 0.95 -0.71 -8.08
C CYS A 41 0.17 0.37 -8.85
N CYS A 42 -0.15 0.05 -10.10
CA CYS A 42 -1.07 0.85 -10.93
C CYS A 42 -2.53 0.54 -10.57
N SER A 43 -3.48 1.32 -11.09
CA SER A 43 -4.93 1.11 -10.88
C SER A 43 -5.40 -0.28 -11.31
N ALA A 44 -4.87 -0.83 -12.41
CA ALA A 44 -5.29 -2.11 -12.94
C ALA A 44 -4.87 -3.29 -12.05
N CYS A 45 -3.67 -3.23 -11.47
CA CYS A 45 -3.18 -4.29 -10.59
C CYS A 45 -3.59 -4.13 -9.13
N LEU A 46 -4.17 -2.98 -8.76
CA LEU A 46 -4.53 -2.63 -7.39
C LEU A 46 -5.45 -3.66 -6.72
N PRO A 47 -6.54 -4.16 -7.34
CA PRO A 47 -7.45 -5.09 -6.66
C PRO A 47 -6.75 -6.39 -6.25
N ALA A 48 -5.89 -6.93 -7.13
CA ALA A 48 -5.13 -8.15 -6.86
C ALA A 48 -4.13 -7.95 -5.71
N TRP A 49 -3.40 -6.83 -5.71
CA TRP A 49 -2.46 -6.50 -4.64
C TRP A 49 -3.16 -6.22 -3.31
N TYR A 50 -4.32 -5.58 -3.32
CA TYR A 50 -5.10 -5.34 -2.12
C TYR A 50 -5.60 -6.65 -1.50
N ALA A 51 -6.19 -7.52 -2.32
CA ALA A 51 -6.62 -8.85 -1.87
C ALA A 51 -5.44 -9.68 -1.32
N GLN A 52 -4.28 -9.64 -1.99
CA GLN A 52 -3.08 -10.33 -1.53
C GLN A 52 -2.54 -9.75 -0.21
N ALA A 53 -2.57 -8.42 -0.05
CA ALA A 53 -2.17 -7.77 1.20
C ALA A 53 -3.07 -8.19 2.37
N CYS A 54 -4.38 -8.27 2.16
CA CYS A 54 -5.33 -8.75 3.16
C CYS A 54 -5.05 -10.20 3.56
N ARG A 55 -4.75 -11.09 2.60
CA ARG A 55 -4.36 -12.48 2.86
C ARG A 55 -3.05 -12.55 3.66
N LYS A 56 -2.00 -11.87 3.20
CA LYS A 56 -0.70 -11.83 3.89
C LYS A 56 -0.81 -11.28 5.32
N ARG A 57 -1.65 -10.27 5.52
CA ARG A 57 -1.93 -9.73 6.85
C ARG A 57 -2.60 -10.77 7.74
N ALA A 58 -3.58 -11.52 7.23
CA ALA A 58 -4.27 -12.57 7.98
C ALA A 58 -3.34 -13.74 8.33
N GLU A 59 -2.35 -14.03 7.47
CA GLU A 59 -1.33 -15.07 7.70
C GLU A 59 -0.19 -14.60 8.61
N CYS A 60 -0.05 -13.29 8.83
CA CYS A 60 1.04 -12.71 9.61
C CYS A 60 0.86 -13.04 11.10
N ARG A 61 1.75 -13.87 11.64
CA ARG A 61 1.85 -14.10 13.08
C ARG A 61 2.55 -12.91 13.73
N LEU A 62 1.86 -12.24 14.63
CA LEU A 62 2.37 -11.12 15.41
C LEU A 62 3.03 -11.62 16.68
N ALA A 63 4.14 -11.02 17.07
CA ALA A 63 4.72 -11.24 18.38
C ALA A 63 3.81 -10.64 19.47
N PRO A 64 3.91 -11.08 20.74
CA PRO A 64 3.16 -10.47 21.84
C PRO A 64 3.42 -8.96 21.92
N GLY A 65 2.34 -8.16 21.95
CA GLY A 65 2.42 -6.70 21.98
C GLY A 65 2.46 -6.04 20.60
N GLU A 66 2.68 -6.80 19.52
CA GLU A 66 2.59 -6.26 18.17
C GLU A 66 1.13 -6.13 17.70
N THR A 67 0.87 -5.09 16.91
CA THR A 67 -0.39 -4.86 16.23
C THR A 67 -0.15 -4.67 14.75
N LEU A 68 -1.08 -5.18 13.94
CA LEU A 68 -1.08 -5.00 12.49
C LEU A 68 -2.48 -4.65 12.03
N GLY A 69 -2.64 -3.39 11.61
CA GLY A 69 -3.86 -2.84 11.09
C GLY A 69 -4.32 -3.47 9.79
N MET A 70 -5.50 -3.07 9.35
CA MET A 70 -6.00 -3.45 8.03
C MET A 70 -5.16 -2.79 6.93
N PRO A 71 -4.82 -3.52 5.85
CA PRO A 71 -4.24 -2.90 4.68
C PRO A 71 -5.12 -1.76 4.17
N GLY A 72 -4.50 -0.63 3.88
CA GLY A 72 -5.09 0.54 3.24
C GLY A 72 -4.45 0.82 1.89
N ILE A 73 -5.18 1.58 1.08
CA ILE A 73 -4.73 2.03 -0.25
C ILE A 73 -4.35 3.50 -0.14
N TYR A 74 -3.13 3.84 -0.49
CA TYR A 74 -2.58 5.18 -0.39
C TYR A 74 -2.23 5.69 -1.79
N GLU A 75 -2.69 6.90 -2.14
CA GLU A 75 -2.39 7.50 -3.44
C GLU A 75 -0.95 8.06 -3.45
N LEU A 76 -0.13 7.56 -4.37
CA LEU A 76 1.23 8.07 -4.59
C LEU A 76 1.16 9.43 -5.29
N GLN A 77 1.76 10.43 -4.68
CA GLN A 77 1.91 11.76 -5.28
C GLN A 77 3.39 12.10 -5.40
N ALA A 78 3.80 12.55 -6.59
CA ALA A 78 5.18 12.92 -6.85
C ALA A 78 5.65 14.00 -5.85
N GLY A 79 6.79 13.75 -5.21
CA GLY A 79 7.37 14.67 -4.22
C GLY A 79 6.77 14.60 -2.81
N LYS A 80 5.74 13.77 -2.57
CA LYS A 80 5.21 13.54 -1.21
C LYS A 80 5.81 12.30 -0.58
N ARG A 81 6.10 12.39 0.72
CA ARG A 81 6.59 11.26 1.51
C ARG A 81 5.44 10.37 1.97
N ASP A 82 5.78 9.15 2.37
CA ASP A 82 4.83 8.11 2.79
C ASP A 82 3.84 8.57 3.88
N ARG A 83 4.28 9.42 4.81
CA ARG A 83 3.45 9.97 5.89
C ARG A 83 2.42 11.01 5.40
N GLU A 84 2.61 11.54 4.20
CA GLU A 84 1.75 12.56 3.59
C GLU A 84 0.80 11.96 2.54
N LEU A 85 0.83 10.63 2.36
CA LEU A 85 0.00 9.96 1.38
C LEU A 85 -1.45 9.88 1.87
N ARG A 86 -2.38 10.27 0.99
CA ARG A 86 -3.81 10.20 1.27
C ARG A 86 -4.30 8.77 1.14
N ARG A 87 -4.89 8.23 2.21
CA ARG A 87 -5.61 6.96 2.19
C ARG A 87 -6.92 7.11 1.39
N ARG A 88 -7.17 6.18 0.48
CA ARG A 88 -8.30 6.12 -0.45
C ARG A 88 -9.22 4.97 -0.05
N THR A 89 -9.99 5.20 1.01
CA THR A 89 -10.96 4.22 1.55
C THR A 89 -12.04 3.86 0.52
N ASP A 90 -12.32 4.74 -0.45
CA ASP A 90 -13.20 4.48 -1.59
C ASP A 90 -12.74 3.32 -2.48
N LEU A 91 -11.42 3.06 -2.54
CA LEU A 91 -10.85 1.96 -3.32
C LEU A 91 -10.72 0.67 -2.50
N GLU A 92 -10.88 0.74 -1.18
CA GLU A 92 -10.74 -0.40 -0.27
C GLU A 92 -12.00 -1.29 -0.27
N VAL A 93 -13.16 -0.72 -0.61
CA VAL A 93 -14.46 -1.42 -0.63
C VAL A 93 -14.84 -1.94 -2.03
N ASN A 94 -14.32 -1.31 -3.09
CA ASN A 94 -14.68 -1.60 -4.48
C ASN A 94 -13.89 -2.75 -5.15
N GLY A 95 -13.38 -3.70 -4.36
CA GLY A 95 -12.85 -4.97 -4.88
C GLY A 95 -13.92 -5.89 -5.49
N GLY A 96 -15.20 -5.53 -5.35
CA GLY A 96 -16.30 -6.11 -6.11
C GLY A 96 -17.15 -5.00 -6.69
N ASN A 97 -17.14 -4.86 -8.01
CA ASN A 97 -18.32 -4.40 -8.72
C ASN A 97 -18.51 -5.33 -9.92
N PRO A 98 -19.71 -5.89 -10.16
CA PRO A 98 -20.05 -6.35 -11.50
C PRO A 98 -20.07 -5.18 -12.50
#